data_AF-A0AAV6G5I9-F1
#
_entry.id   AF-A0AAV6G5I9-F1
#
_cell.length_a   1.000
_cell.length_b   1.000
_cell.length_c   1.000
_cell.angle_alpha   90.00
_cell.angle_beta   90.00
_cell.angle_gamma   90.00
#
_symmetry.space_group_name_H-M   'P 1'
#
loop_
_entity.id
_entity.type
_entity.pdbx_description
1 polymer ?
#
loop_
_entity_poly.entity_id
_entity_poly.type
_entity_poly.pdbx_seq_one_letter_code
_entity_poly.pdbx_strand_id
1 'polypeptide(L)'
;MDSISMAAGSASFLPNGVKMMASRECGRLAAVVGIVGSGDFSKSLTLRLLRSGFGVVVGSRQPKRAAEAFPHVVDVTHHEDAVDKASIIFLAIRREHYASLWGLKHLLVGKVLVDVSNNRRRNQYPESNAEYLASLFPESFVVKGFNVISAWAMQSTAKDTCNQVYICSNSLVARQQVQELARQMGFAPLDMGALSSARDIENMPLRLFPAWRGPVLAAVALSIFFFAYSFVRDIIHPYVHGGQSLFYKIPVEVVNHTVPAVAITLLALVYLAGQLAAVHQLGYGTKYRRFPPWLDEWLGYRKQLGLLSFFFAGVHTLYSLCLPLRKSERYLLMNMAYQQVHANIESSWNEEEVWRVEMYLSFGIMSLGLLSLLAVTSIPSVSSALNWREFSFIQSTLGYIALLIATFHGLLFGWRRAFEEEAYRFYLPPSFVIALVLPVMVILGKILLLLPCFSRKLHLIRRGWQASQGRRDPPRSANHLSPERVTIM
;
A
#
# COMPACT_ATOMS: atom_id res chain seq x y z
N MET A 1 -41.98 36.05 41.45
CA MET A 1 -43.01 36.08 40.40
C MET A 1 -42.52 35.20 39.27
N ASP A 2 -43.28 34.14 39.07
CA ASP A 2 -43.09 32.98 38.19
C ASP A 2 -42.80 33.38 36.74
N SER A 3 -42.05 32.61 35.95
CA SER A 3 -42.53 31.49 35.11
C SER A 3 -41.56 31.38 33.91
N ILE A 4 -41.34 30.30 33.15
CA ILE A 4 -41.72 28.88 33.10
C ILE A 4 -40.71 28.20 32.14
N SER A 5 -40.43 26.92 32.37
CA SER A 5 -39.59 26.00 31.58
C SER A 5 -40.22 25.61 30.24
N MET A 6 -39.43 25.08 29.28
CA MET A 6 -39.78 23.83 28.59
C MET A 6 -38.56 23.10 28.03
N ALA A 7 -38.25 21.96 28.64
CA ALA A 7 -37.55 20.84 28.03
C ALA A 7 -38.59 19.85 27.47
N ALA A 8 -38.32 19.25 26.32
CA ALA A 8 -39.11 18.14 25.79
C ALA A 8 -38.20 16.93 25.55
N GLY A 9 -38.49 15.84 26.25
CA GLY A 9 -37.89 14.53 26.03
C GLY A 9 -38.77 13.66 25.12
N SER A 10 -38.17 12.58 24.61
CA SER A 10 -38.91 11.40 24.16
C SER A 10 -38.25 10.16 24.76
N ALA A 11 -39.05 9.40 25.50
CA ALA A 11 -38.69 8.12 26.10
C ALA A 11 -39.13 6.98 25.17
N SER A 12 -38.34 5.91 25.10
CA SER A 12 -38.78 4.62 24.59
C SER A 12 -38.47 3.51 25.60
N PHE A 13 -39.50 2.72 25.87
CA PHE A 13 -39.59 1.64 26.85
C PHE A 13 -38.87 0.36 26.40
N LEU A 14 -38.27 -0.37 27.35
CA LEU A 14 -38.08 -1.82 27.29
C LEU A 14 -38.47 -2.44 28.65
N PRO A 15 -39.23 -3.55 28.68
CA PRO A 15 -39.70 -4.18 29.92
C PRO A 15 -38.77 -5.32 30.36
N ASN A 16 -38.39 -5.31 31.63
CA ASN A 16 -38.33 -6.44 32.57
C ASN A 16 -37.31 -6.16 33.67
N GLY A 17 -37.83 -6.10 34.90
CA GLY A 17 -37.12 -5.67 36.08
C GLY A 17 -36.09 -6.68 36.57
N VAL A 18 -34.87 -6.20 36.74
CA VAL A 18 -34.04 -6.53 37.91
C VAL A 18 -33.59 -5.19 38.48
N LYS A 19 -34.08 -4.87 39.69
CA LYS A 19 -33.67 -3.68 40.45
C LYS A 19 -32.18 -3.78 40.76
N MET A 20 -31.37 -3.01 40.06
CA MET A 20 -30.02 -2.69 40.53
C MET A 20 -30.16 -1.52 41.50
N MET A 21 -29.92 -1.76 42.79
CA MET A 21 -29.84 -0.69 43.79
C MET A 21 -28.76 0.30 43.36
N ALA A 22 -29.20 1.50 42.96
CA ALA A 22 -28.31 2.60 42.73
C ALA A 22 -27.86 3.16 44.09
N SER A 23 -26.73 2.69 44.61
CA SER A 23 -25.96 3.48 45.58
C SER A 23 -25.31 4.63 44.81
N ARG A 24 -25.94 5.80 44.86
CA ARG A 24 -25.27 7.07 44.58
C ARG A 24 -24.24 7.31 45.69
N GLU A 25 -23.12 7.90 45.30
CA GLU A 25 -21.89 8.12 46.10
C GLU A 25 -20.89 6.96 46.14
N CYS A 26 -20.25 6.70 45.00
CA CYS A 26 -18.85 6.28 44.97
C CYS A 26 -18.13 7.21 43.99
N GLY A 27 -17.11 7.94 44.43
CA GLY A 27 -16.25 8.71 43.53
C GLY A 27 -15.74 7.79 42.42
N ARG A 28 -15.64 8.28 41.17
CA ARG A 28 -15.14 7.48 40.03
C ARG A 28 -13.78 6.88 40.40
N LEU A 29 -13.75 5.64 40.90
CA LEU A 29 -12.52 4.87 40.94
C LEU A 29 -12.09 4.69 39.48
N ALA A 30 -10.95 5.27 39.13
CA ALA A 30 -10.33 5.05 37.83
C ALA A 30 -10.18 3.54 37.64
N ALA A 31 -10.66 3.00 36.50
CA ALA A 31 -10.50 1.59 36.20
C ALA A 31 -9.00 1.23 36.26
N VAL A 32 -8.68 0.18 37.04
CA VAL A 32 -7.30 -0.26 37.26
C VAL A 32 -6.90 -1.26 36.18
N VAL A 33 -5.79 -0.98 35.49
CA VAL A 33 -5.21 -1.82 34.45
C VAL A 33 -3.91 -2.44 34.95
N GLY A 34 -3.80 -3.76 34.83
CA GLY A 34 -2.61 -4.51 35.20
C GLY A 34 -1.63 -4.60 34.02
N ILE A 35 -0.34 -4.54 34.29
CA ILE A 35 0.71 -4.79 33.29
C ILE A 35 1.71 -5.78 33.86
N VAL A 36 1.94 -6.89 33.16
CA VAL A 36 2.97 -7.87 33.51
C VAL A 36 4.22 -7.59 32.69
N GLY A 37 5.34 -7.33 33.37
CA GLY A 37 6.62 -6.97 32.76
C GLY A 37 7.00 -5.51 32.99
N SER A 38 8.30 -5.25 33.13
CA SER A 38 8.88 -3.95 33.49
C SER A 38 9.82 -3.35 32.42
N GLY A 39 9.68 -3.81 31.17
CA GLY A 39 10.48 -3.34 30.02
C GLY A 39 9.96 -2.03 29.42
N ASP A 40 10.62 -1.58 28.34
CA ASP A 40 10.35 -0.27 27.73
C ASP A 40 8.91 -0.09 27.25
N PHE A 41 8.32 -1.13 26.65
CA PHE A 41 6.92 -1.07 26.22
C PHE A 41 5.96 -0.92 27.41
N SER A 42 6.22 -1.60 28.53
CA SER A 42 5.43 -1.46 29.76
C SER A 42 5.51 -0.04 30.30
N LYS A 43 6.71 0.54 30.41
CA LYS A 43 6.89 1.94 30.83
C LYS A 43 6.10 2.92 29.96
N SER A 44 6.18 2.77 28.64
CA SER A 44 5.43 3.60 27.70
C SER A 44 3.92 3.44 27.82
N LEU A 45 3.45 2.20 27.95
CA LEU A 45 2.03 1.88 28.13
C LEU A 45 1.50 2.45 29.45
N THR A 46 2.24 2.31 30.55
CA THR A 46 1.92 2.90 31.85
C THR A 46 1.74 4.40 31.75
N LEU A 47 2.70 5.12 31.14
CA LEU A 47 2.59 6.57 30.96
C LEU A 47 1.36 6.96 30.13
N ARG A 48 1.03 6.19 29.09
CA ARG A 48 -0.16 6.45 28.26
C ARG A 48 -1.45 6.24 29.04
N LEU A 49 -1.55 5.14 29.78
CA LEU A 49 -2.72 4.82 30.62
C LEU A 49 -2.95 5.86 31.71
N LEU A 50 -1.88 6.29 32.41
CA LEU A 50 -1.98 7.34 33.43
C LEU A 50 -2.48 8.66 32.85
N ARG A 51 -1.97 9.07 31.67
CA ARG A 51 -2.42 10.28 30.97
C ARG A 51 -3.87 10.21 30.52
N SER A 52 -4.37 9.00 30.27
CA SER A 52 -5.78 8.74 29.96
C SER A 52 -6.68 8.58 31.19
N GLY A 53 -6.14 8.75 32.40
CA GLY A 53 -6.90 8.72 33.64
C GLY A 53 -7.15 7.33 34.23
N PHE A 54 -6.41 6.31 33.80
CA PHE A 54 -6.49 4.95 34.37
C PHE A 54 -5.54 4.78 35.56
N GLY A 55 -5.95 3.98 36.54
CA GLY A 55 -5.03 3.43 37.53
C GLY A 55 -4.18 2.33 36.91
N VAL A 56 -2.89 2.27 37.24
CA VAL A 56 -1.98 1.25 36.67
C VAL A 56 -1.25 0.52 37.79
N VAL A 57 -1.24 -0.81 37.72
CA VAL A 57 -0.43 -1.67 38.58
C VAL A 57 0.51 -2.50 37.71
N VAL A 58 1.79 -2.52 38.05
CA VAL A 58 2.83 -3.21 37.27
C VAL A 58 3.39 -4.39 38.05
N GLY A 59 3.23 -5.60 37.51
CA GLY A 59 3.85 -6.81 38.03
C GLY A 59 5.26 -6.99 37.48
N SER A 60 6.25 -7.09 38.37
CA SER A 60 7.65 -7.34 38.04
C SER A 60 8.23 -8.48 38.89
N ARG A 61 9.24 -9.19 38.35
CA ARG A 61 10.03 -10.18 39.11
C ARG A 61 10.82 -9.54 40.26
N GLN A 62 11.24 -8.30 40.07
CA GLN A 62 12.02 -7.53 41.04
C GLN A 62 11.35 -6.15 41.22
N PRO A 63 10.28 -6.05 42.04
CA PRO A 63 9.49 -4.82 42.16
C PRO A 63 10.31 -3.65 42.68
N LYS A 64 11.14 -3.87 43.72
CA LYS A 64 12.00 -2.83 44.31
C LYS A 64 12.89 -2.11 43.27
N ARG A 65 13.54 -2.88 42.39
CA ARG A 65 14.40 -2.35 41.32
C ARG A 65 13.59 -1.74 40.18
N ALA A 66 12.46 -2.35 39.83
CA ALA A 66 11.63 -1.86 38.74
C ALA A 66 10.95 -0.53 39.08
N ALA A 67 10.56 -0.32 40.35
CA ALA A 67 9.87 0.88 40.82
C ALA A 67 10.62 2.18 40.48
N GLU A 68 11.96 2.16 40.47
CA GLU A 68 12.80 3.32 40.10
C GLU A 68 12.56 3.81 38.65
N ALA A 69 12.08 2.93 37.77
CA ALA A 69 11.86 3.23 36.36
C ALA A 69 10.40 3.59 36.00
N PHE A 70 9.51 3.65 37.00
CA PHE A 70 8.11 4.03 36.84
C PHE A 70 7.79 5.28 37.68
N PRO A 71 6.75 6.06 37.31
CA PRO A 71 6.29 7.17 38.14
C PRO A 71 5.87 6.69 39.54
N HIS A 72 6.15 7.47 40.58
CA HIS A 72 5.83 7.12 41.98
C HIS A 72 4.34 6.84 42.26
N VAL A 73 3.44 7.28 41.37
CA VAL A 73 2.00 7.04 41.49
C VAL A 73 1.59 5.61 41.10
N VAL A 74 2.50 4.85 40.47
CA VAL A 74 2.25 3.49 39.97
C VAL A 74 2.69 2.48 41.02
N ASP A 75 1.78 1.58 41.37
CA ASP A 75 2.09 0.47 42.26
C ASP A 75 2.86 -0.62 41.49
N VAL A 76 4.14 -0.80 41.82
CA VAL A 76 5.01 -1.81 41.22
C VAL A 76 5.20 -2.96 42.21
N THR A 77 4.55 -4.09 41.94
CA THR A 77 4.43 -5.22 42.87
C THR A 77 4.96 -6.52 42.24
N HIS A 78 4.86 -7.62 42.99
CA HIS A 78 5.05 -8.95 42.42
C HIS A 78 3.90 -9.29 41.45
N HIS A 79 4.15 -10.23 40.53
CA HIS A 79 3.15 -10.58 39.51
C HIS A 79 1.80 -11.02 40.12
N GLU A 80 1.82 -11.73 41.24
CA GLU A 80 0.62 -12.20 41.96
C GLU A 80 -0.28 -11.02 42.36
N ASP A 81 0.27 -10.05 43.10
CA ASP A 81 -0.47 -8.88 43.57
C ASP A 81 -0.97 -8.01 42.42
N ALA A 82 -0.18 -7.87 41.35
CA ALA A 82 -0.56 -7.04 40.20
C ALA A 82 -1.73 -7.63 39.42
N VAL A 83 -1.72 -8.96 39.24
CA VAL A 83 -2.78 -9.69 38.56
C VAL A 83 -4.07 -9.70 39.38
N ASP A 84 -3.97 -9.80 40.70
CA ASP A 84 -5.14 -9.82 41.58
C ASP A 84 -5.94 -8.51 41.50
N LYS A 85 -5.24 -7.36 41.54
CA LYS A 85 -5.82 -6.00 41.56
C LYS A 85 -6.49 -5.54 40.26
N ALA A 86 -6.33 -6.24 39.14
CA ALA A 86 -6.83 -5.79 37.83
C ALA A 86 -7.60 -6.89 37.08
N SER A 87 -8.63 -6.48 36.31
CA SER A 87 -9.41 -7.39 35.44
C SER A 87 -8.88 -7.46 34.01
N ILE A 88 -8.24 -6.40 33.53
CA ILE A 88 -7.55 -6.32 32.24
C ILE A 88 -6.05 -6.27 32.49
N ILE A 89 -5.33 -7.23 31.92
CA ILE A 89 -3.90 -7.42 32.14
C ILE A 89 -3.17 -7.41 30.81
N PHE A 90 -2.28 -6.45 30.62
CA PHE A 90 -1.38 -6.39 29.47
C PHE A 90 -0.13 -7.23 29.71
N LEU A 91 0.15 -8.16 28.81
CA LEU A 91 1.35 -9.00 28.88
C LEU A 91 2.49 -8.37 28.08
N ALA A 92 3.22 -7.45 28.72
CA ALA A 92 4.38 -6.77 28.15
C ALA A 92 5.67 -7.61 28.29
N ILE A 93 5.58 -8.91 28.01
CA ILE A 93 6.69 -9.87 28.04
C ILE A 93 6.78 -10.61 26.70
N ARG A 94 7.97 -11.15 26.39
CA ARG A 94 8.15 -11.97 25.18
C ARG A 94 7.54 -13.35 25.35
N ARG A 95 7.12 -13.96 24.23
CA ARG A 95 6.52 -15.29 24.16
C ARG A 95 7.28 -16.35 24.96
N GLU A 96 8.61 -16.31 24.90
CA GLU A 96 9.49 -17.27 25.63
C GLU A 96 9.22 -17.32 27.14
N HIS A 97 8.63 -16.27 27.71
CA HIS A 97 8.40 -16.14 29.15
C HIS A 97 6.93 -16.38 29.54
N TYR A 98 6.02 -16.72 28.61
CA TYR A 98 4.62 -16.96 28.97
C TYR A 98 4.45 -18.11 29.95
N ALA A 99 5.21 -19.19 29.80
CA ALA A 99 5.17 -20.33 30.71
C ALA A 99 5.56 -19.95 32.16
N SER A 100 6.32 -18.87 32.36
CA SER A 100 6.65 -18.40 33.71
C SER A 100 5.44 -17.88 34.50
N LEU A 101 4.34 -17.56 33.79
CA LEU A 101 3.08 -17.13 34.40
C LEU A 101 2.18 -18.31 34.78
N TRP A 102 2.58 -19.56 34.50
CA TRP A 102 1.75 -20.74 34.77
C TRP A 102 1.36 -20.87 36.26
N GLY A 103 2.25 -20.49 37.19
CA GLY A 103 1.94 -20.47 38.62
C GLY A 103 0.78 -19.53 38.99
N LEU A 104 0.51 -18.52 38.17
CA LEU A 104 -0.55 -17.52 38.37
C LEU A 104 -1.87 -17.92 37.70
N LYS A 105 -1.95 -19.12 37.10
CA LYS A 105 -3.13 -19.57 36.35
C LYS A 105 -4.44 -19.40 37.14
N HIS A 106 -4.41 -19.75 38.43
CA HIS A 106 -5.57 -19.64 39.32
C HIS A 106 -6.05 -18.19 39.51
N LEU A 107 -5.13 -17.22 39.52
CA LEU A 107 -5.47 -15.80 39.62
C LEU A 107 -5.96 -15.21 38.30
N LEU A 108 -5.64 -15.86 37.16
CA LEU A 108 -5.97 -15.35 35.82
C LEU A 108 -7.33 -15.79 35.30
N VAL A 109 -8.04 -16.65 36.04
CA VAL A 109 -9.37 -17.16 35.67
C VAL A 109 -10.35 -15.99 35.46
N GLY A 110 -11.03 -15.98 34.31
CA GLY A 110 -12.03 -14.97 33.94
C GLY A 110 -11.47 -13.59 33.59
N LYS A 111 -10.15 -13.36 33.69
CA LYS A 111 -9.52 -12.07 33.38
C LYS A 111 -9.25 -11.92 31.87
N VAL A 112 -9.14 -10.66 31.43
CA VAL A 112 -8.79 -10.32 30.04
C VAL A 112 -7.27 -10.20 29.92
N LEU A 113 -6.67 -11.06 29.10
CA LEU A 113 -5.24 -11.07 28.83
C LEU A 113 -4.96 -10.40 27.48
N VAL A 114 -4.31 -9.24 27.49
CA VAL A 114 -3.95 -8.52 26.27
C VAL A 114 -2.54 -8.90 25.84
N ASP A 115 -2.42 -9.66 24.76
CA ASP A 115 -1.14 -9.99 24.14
C ASP A 115 -0.68 -8.88 23.18
N VAL A 116 0.45 -8.25 23.55
CA VAL A 116 1.11 -7.16 22.80
C VAL A 116 2.40 -7.61 22.10
N SER A 117 2.71 -8.91 22.11
CA SER A 117 4.00 -9.42 21.64
C SER A 117 4.17 -9.36 20.12
N ASN A 118 5.43 -9.28 19.68
CA ASN A 118 5.84 -9.46 18.28
C ASN A 118 6.95 -10.50 18.20
N ASN A 119 6.90 -11.32 17.15
CA ASN A 119 7.98 -12.26 16.83
C ASN A 119 9.15 -11.54 16.16
N ARG A 120 10.35 -12.14 16.18
CA ARG A 120 11.53 -11.55 15.51
C ARG A 120 11.51 -11.78 14.01
N ARG A 121 10.92 -12.88 13.58
CA ARG A 121 10.85 -13.33 12.18
C ARG A 121 9.49 -13.92 11.90
N ARG A 122 9.07 -13.88 10.64
CA ARG A 122 7.83 -14.53 10.20
C ARG A 122 7.98 -16.05 10.32
N ASN A 123 6.89 -16.73 10.65
CA ASN A 123 6.85 -18.19 10.79
C ASN A 123 7.90 -18.75 11.77
N GLN A 124 8.24 -17.99 12.82
CA GLN A 124 9.11 -18.47 13.89
C GLN A 124 8.46 -19.61 14.70
N TYR A 125 7.13 -19.59 14.83
CA TYR A 125 6.33 -20.57 15.54
C TYR A 125 5.13 -21.02 14.65
N PRO A 126 4.57 -22.22 14.87
CA PRO A 126 3.45 -22.72 14.07
C PRO A 126 2.16 -21.93 14.31
N GLU A 127 1.80 -21.72 15.58
CA GLU A 127 0.66 -20.90 16.02
C GLU A 127 1.08 -19.48 16.41
N SER A 128 0.13 -18.54 16.38
CA SER A 128 0.35 -17.18 16.85
C SER A 128 0.65 -17.12 18.35
N ASN A 129 1.26 -16.04 18.82
CA ASN A 129 1.58 -15.89 20.24
C ASN A 129 0.30 -15.80 21.08
N ALA A 130 -0.74 -15.16 20.56
CA ALA A 130 -2.03 -15.06 21.24
C ALA A 130 -2.76 -16.41 21.31
N GLU A 131 -2.71 -17.24 20.27
CA GLU A 131 -3.27 -18.61 20.31
C GLU A 131 -2.50 -19.50 21.29
N TYR A 132 -1.17 -19.42 21.29
CA TYR A 132 -0.34 -20.11 22.27
C TYR A 132 -0.68 -19.67 23.70
N LEU A 133 -0.84 -18.36 23.93
CA LEU A 133 -1.25 -17.84 25.23
C LEU A 133 -2.63 -18.35 25.65
N ALA A 134 -3.58 -18.43 24.71
CA ALA A 134 -4.91 -18.99 24.97
C ALA A 134 -4.85 -20.48 25.33
N SER A 135 -3.93 -21.23 24.73
CA SER A 135 -3.70 -22.64 25.09
C SER A 135 -3.15 -22.82 26.51
N LEU A 136 -2.36 -21.86 26.99
CA LEU A 136 -1.82 -21.87 28.36
C LEU A 136 -2.88 -21.49 29.40
N PHE A 137 -3.75 -20.53 29.07
CA PHE A 137 -4.78 -19.98 29.97
C PHE A 137 -6.19 -20.09 29.36
N PRO A 138 -6.76 -21.31 29.28
CA PRO A 138 -8.05 -21.54 28.60
C PRO A 138 -9.24 -20.89 29.32
N GLU A 139 -9.12 -20.62 30.62
CA GLU A 139 -10.17 -19.99 31.44
C GLU A 139 -10.07 -18.46 31.44
N SER A 140 -9.12 -17.89 30.69
CA SER A 140 -8.94 -16.44 30.52
C SER A 140 -9.37 -15.99 29.12
N PHE A 141 -9.73 -14.71 28.98
CA PHE A 141 -10.10 -14.14 27.68
C PHE A 141 -8.90 -13.46 27.03
N VAL A 142 -8.28 -14.14 26.05
CA VAL A 142 -7.13 -13.58 25.32
C VAL A 142 -7.57 -12.62 24.23
N VAL A 143 -6.92 -11.45 24.18
CA VAL A 143 -7.10 -10.42 23.16
C VAL A 143 -5.75 -10.07 22.57
N LYS A 144 -5.61 -10.11 21.24
CA LYS A 144 -4.43 -9.56 20.55
C LYS A 144 -4.64 -8.07 20.30
N GLY A 145 -3.67 -7.24 20.64
CA GLY A 145 -3.73 -5.80 20.33
C GLY A 145 -2.42 -5.07 20.59
N PHE A 146 -2.33 -3.81 20.17
CA PHE A 146 -1.22 -2.86 20.42
C PHE A 146 0.17 -3.22 19.90
N ASN A 147 0.36 -4.41 19.35
CA ASN A 147 1.64 -4.89 18.82
C ASN A 147 2.16 -4.06 17.62
N VAL A 148 1.27 -3.35 16.90
CA VAL A 148 1.64 -2.46 15.79
C VAL A 148 2.12 -1.07 16.26
N ILE A 149 1.89 -0.71 17.52
CA ILE A 149 2.31 0.57 18.08
C ILE A 149 3.69 0.40 18.72
N SER A 150 4.64 1.25 18.36
CA SER A 150 5.97 1.23 18.98
C SER A 150 5.95 1.80 20.39
N ALA A 151 6.89 1.40 21.24
CA ALA A 151 7.02 1.96 22.60
C ALA A 151 7.20 3.49 22.58
N TRP A 152 7.85 4.04 21.55
CA TRP A 152 7.99 5.49 21.38
C TRP A 152 6.67 6.15 21.00
N ALA A 153 5.91 5.57 20.05
CA ALA A 153 4.61 6.09 19.65
C ALA A 153 3.58 6.05 20.79
N MET A 154 3.66 5.05 21.68
CA MET A 154 2.84 4.99 22.90
C MET A 154 3.06 6.20 23.82
N GLN A 155 4.28 6.73 23.89
CA GLN A 155 4.60 7.91 24.71
C GLN A 155 4.23 9.23 24.04
N SER A 156 4.28 9.27 22.71
CA SER A 156 4.01 10.47 21.92
C SER A 156 2.51 10.78 21.86
N THR A 157 2.15 12.05 22.05
CA THR A 157 0.79 12.58 21.81
C THR A 157 0.63 13.15 20.40
N ALA A 158 1.65 13.08 19.55
CA ALA A 158 1.58 13.56 18.18
C ALA A 158 0.51 12.79 17.40
N LYS A 159 -0.58 13.50 17.06
CA LYS A 159 -1.75 12.98 16.32
C LYS A 159 -1.42 12.37 14.95
N ASP A 160 -0.20 12.58 14.46
CA ASP A 160 0.22 12.25 13.08
C ASP A 160 0.86 10.87 12.93
N THR A 161 1.00 10.10 14.00
CA THR A 161 1.55 8.74 13.93
C THR A 161 0.44 7.70 13.75
N CYS A 162 0.76 6.49 13.27
CA CYS A 162 -0.19 5.40 13.07
C CYS A 162 -1.04 5.15 14.34
N ASN A 163 -2.25 5.70 14.38
CA ASN A 163 -3.15 5.58 15.52
C ASN A 163 -4.02 4.32 15.45
N GLN A 164 -3.88 3.50 14.40
CA GLN A 164 -4.70 2.31 14.22
C GLN A 164 -4.18 1.16 15.07
N VAL A 165 -5.05 0.61 15.91
CA VAL A 165 -4.76 -0.58 16.73
C VAL A 165 -5.65 -1.72 16.26
N TYR A 166 -5.05 -2.75 15.68
CA TYR A 166 -5.77 -3.95 15.27
C TYR A 166 -6.06 -4.84 16.48
N ILE A 167 -7.31 -5.23 16.66
CA ILE A 167 -7.76 -6.00 17.83
C ILE A 167 -8.53 -7.24 17.37
N CYS A 168 -8.19 -8.41 17.90
CA CYS A 168 -8.98 -9.64 17.71
C CYS A 168 -9.06 -10.49 18.99
N SER A 169 -10.14 -11.24 19.13
CA SER A 169 -10.40 -12.15 20.25
C SER A 169 -11.58 -13.06 19.94
N ASN A 170 -11.65 -14.22 20.60
CA ASN A 170 -12.84 -15.09 20.57
C ASN A 170 -13.94 -14.63 21.53
N SER A 171 -13.64 -13.76 22.49
CA SER A 171 -14.63 -13.18 23.40
C SER A 171 -15.05 -11.80 22.93
N LEU A 172 -16.33 -11.65 22.57
CA LEU A 172 -16.89 -10.37 22.12
C LEU A 172 -16.79 -9.30 23.21
N VAL A 173 -17.06 -9.67 24.46
CA VAL A 173 -17.03 -8.76 25.62
C VAL A 173 -15.61 -8.25 25.86
N ALA A 174 -14.63 -9.16 25.93
CA ALA A 174 -13.23 -8.79 26.15
C ALA A 174 -12.70 -7.91 25.02
N ARG A 175 -13.06 -8.22 23.77
CA ARG A 175 -12.70 -7.42 22.60
C ARG A 175 -13.26 -6.01 22.68
N GLN A 176 -14.53 -5.84 23.02
CA GLN A 176 -15.17 -4.53 23.16
C GLN A 176 -14.55 -3.70 24.28
N GLN A 177 -14.23 -4.33 25.42
CA GLN A 177 -13.54 -3.66 26.54
C GLN A 177 -12.17 -3.12 26.12
N VAL A 178 -11.36 -3.93 25.42
CA VAL A 178 -10.03 -3.50 24.96
C VAL A 178 -10.12 -2.46 23.84
N GLN A 179 -11.13 -2.54 22.96
CA GLN A 179 -11.40 -1.49 21.97
C GLN A 179 -11.72 -0.15 22.63
N GLU A 180 -12.57 -0.16 23.65
CA GLU A 180 -12.93 1.06 24.37
C GLU A 180 -11.74 1.65 25.13
N LEU A 181 -10.93 0.80 25.76
CA LEU A 181 -9.66 1.19 26.37
C LEU A 181 -8.73 1.83 25.33
N ALA A 182 -8.64 1.28 24.12
CA ALA A 182 -7.85 1.87 23.03
C ALA A 182 -8.37 3.27 22.63
N ARG A 183 -9.69 3.47 22.56
CA ARG A 183 -10.29 4.79 22.26
C ARG A 183 -10.00 5.82 23.33
N GLN A 184 -10.09 5.44 24.60
CA GLN A 184 -9.77 6.31 25.75
C GLN A 184 -8.27 6.65 25.80
N MET A 185 -7.43 5.76 25.30
CA MET A 185 -6.01 6.04 25.03
C MET A 185 -5.77 6.89 23.77
N GLY A 186 -6.80 7.35 23.07
CA GLY A 186 -6.68 8.18 21.87
C GLY A 186 -6.25 7.43 20.60
N PHE A 187 -6.37 6.10 20.59
CA PHE A 187 -6.15 5.27 19.40
C PHE A 187 -7.47 5.00 18.66
N ALA A 188 -7.36 4.63 17.39
CA ALA A 188 -8.46 4.18 16.54
C ALA A 188 -8.44 2.64 16.44
N PRO A 189 -9.22 1.91 17.26
CA PRO A 189 -9.25 0.46 17.19
C PRO A 189 -9.93 -0.03 15.90
N LEU A 190 -9.36 -1.07 15.28
CA LEU A 190 -9.97 -1.81 14.17
C LEU A 190 -10.23 -3.26 14.59
N ASP A 191 -11.48 -3.71 14.48
CA ASP A 191 -11.87 -5.09 14.76
C ASP A 191 -11.43 -6.02 13.63
N MET A 192 -10.61 -7.02 13.95
CA MET A 192 -10.11 -8.03 13.02
C MET A 192 -10.79 -9.39 13.22
N GLY A 193 -11.86 -9.49 14.01
CA GLY A 193 -12.64 -10.71 14.18
C GLY A 193 -12.11 -11.62 15.30
N ALA A 194 -12.13 -12.92 15.02
CA ALA A 194 -11.73 -13.99 15.94
C ALA A 194 -10.22 -14.04 16.17
N LEU A 195 -9.80 -14.78 17.20
CA LEU A 195 -8.38 -14.90 17.57
C LEU A 195 -7.50 -15.52 16.48
N SER A 196 -8.09 -16.27 15.54
CA SER A 196 -7.41 -16.80 14.35
C SER A 196 -6.75 -15.72 13.48
N SER A 197 -7.23 -14.46 13.55
CA SER A 197 -6.63 -13.31 12.86
C SER A 197 -5.34 -12.80 13.53
N ALA A 198 -5.01 -13.27 14.74
CA ALA A 198 -3.84 -12.80 15.50
C ALA A 198 -2.53 -13.02 14.73
N ARG A 199 -2.41 -14.13 13.98
CA ARG A 199 -1.25 -14.41 13.14
C ARG A 199 -1.01 -13.34 12.08
N ASP A 200 -2.06 -12.79 11.48
CA ASP A 200 -1.92 -11.73 10.49
C ASP A 200 -1.50 -10.42 11.14
N ILE A 201 -2.09 -10.08 12.29
CA ILE A 201 -1.74 -8.90 13.09
C ILE A 201 -0.28 -8.94 13.56
N GLU A 202 0.21 -10.09 14.04
CA GLU A 202 1.62 -10.29 14.43
C GLU A 202 2.60 -10.12 13.27
N ASN A 203 2.15 -10.47 12.07
CA ASN A 203 2.96 -10.35 10.87
C ASN A 203 2.98 -8.93 10.30
N MET A 204 2.06 -8.03 10.69
CA MET A 204 1.99 -6.67 10.12
C MET A 204 3.29 -5.88 10.33
N PRO A 205 3.86 -5.77 11.55
CA PRO A 205 5.09 -5.00 11.78
C PRO A 205 6.32 -5.59 11.08
N LEU A 206 6.29 -6.89 10.73
CA LEU A 206 7.40 -7.60 10.10
C LEU A 206 7.44 -7.45 8.57
N ARG A 207 6.39 -6.89 7.96
CA ARG A 207 6.30 -6.72 6.50
C ARG A 207 6.84 -5.34 6.12
N LEU A 208 7.92 -5.32 5.34
CA LEU A 208 8.39 -4.11 4.65
C LEU A 208 7.92 -4.14 3.19
N PHE A 209 6.97 -3.25 2.86
CA PHE A 209 6.41 -3.00 1.52
C PHE A 209 6.20 -4.26 0.64
N PRO A 210 5.42 -5.27 1.09
CA PRO A 210 5.31 -6.55 0.39
C PRO A 210 4.78 -6.41 -1.05
N ALA A 211 3.79 -5.55 -1.27
CA ALA A 211 3.19 -5.33 -2.58
C ALA A 211 4.08 -4.49 -3.54
N TRP A 212 5.17 -3.89 -3.05
CA TRP A 212 6.06 -3.06 -3.86
C TRP A 212 7.29 -3.80 -4.38
N ARG A 213 7.60 -4.99 -3.83
CA ARG A 213 8.82 -5.73 -4.20
C ARG A 213 8.92 -6.01 -5.70
N GLY A 214 7.88 -6.60 -6.29
CA GLY A 214 7.81 -6.88 -7.73
C GLY A 214 7.90 -5.61 -8.59
N PRO A 215 7.01 -4.62 -8.37
CA PRO A 215 7.02 -3.35 -9.09
C PRO A 215 8.35 -2.59 -9.04
N VAL A 216 8.98 -2.50 -7.86
CA VAL A 216 10.26 -1.81 -7.69
C VAL A 216 11.37 -2.57 -8.41
N LEU A 217 11.40 -3.90 -8.32
CA LEU A 217 12.37 -4.71 -9.05
C LEU A 217 12.23 -4.52 -10.58
N ALA A 218 11.00 -4.52 -11.08
CA ALA A 218 10.72 -4.26 -12.49
C ALA A 218 11.17 -2.87 -12.92
N ALA A 219 10.87 -1.83 -12.13
CA ALA A 219 11.30 -0.47 -12.40
C ALA A 219 12.83 -0.34 -12.42
N VAL A 220 13.53 -0.91 -11.43
CA VAL A 220 15.00 -0.89 -11.37
C VAL A 220 15.61 -1.63 -12.56
N ALA A 221 15.09 -2.81 -12.90
CA ALA A 221 15.58 -3.57 -14.06
C ALA A 221 15.39 -2.79 -15.38
N LEU A 222 14.21 -2.18 -15.58
CA LEU A 222 13.95 -1.33 -16.74
C LEU A 222 14.84 -0.08 -16.76
N SER A 223 15.08 0.56 -15.61
CA SER A 223 15.98 1.70 -15.52
C SER A 223 17.42 1.32 -15.90
N ILE A 224 17.94 0.21 -15.39
CA ILE A 224 19.27 -0.28 -15.75
C ILE A 224 19.35 -0.57 -17.26
N PHE A 225 18.34 -1.25 -17.80
CA PHE A 225 18.28 -1.57 -19.23
C PHE A 225 18.28 -0.32 -20.12
N PHE A 226 17.34 0.61 -19.91
CA PHE A 226 17.23 1.82 -20.73
C PHE A 226 18.40 2.79 -20.53
N PHE A 227 18.97 2.84 -19.31
CA PHE A 227 20.17 3.62 -19.04
C PHE A 227 21.38 3.05 -19.78
N ALA A 228 21.64 1.75 -19.66
CA ALA A 228 22.75 1.10 -20.36
C ALA A 228 22.60 1.24 -21.89
N TYR A 229 21.38 1.05 -22.39
CA TYR A 229 21.07 1.23 -23.81
C TYR A 229 21.37 2.66 -24.30
N SER A 230 20.86 3.67 -23.58
CA SER A 230 21.09 5.07 -23.92
C SER A 230 22.55 5.47 -23.75
N PHE A 231 23.24 4.94 -22.74
CA PHE A 231 24.67 5.18 -22.51
C PHE A 231 25.53 4.64 -23.65
N VAL A 232 25.29 3.40 -24.09
CA VAL A 232 26.01 2.81 -25.23
C VAL A 232 25.79 3.65 -26.50
N ARG A 233 24.54 4.05 -26.77
CA ARG A 233 24.20 4.78 -28.00
C ARG A 233 24.62 6.25 -27.99
N ASP A 234 24.43 6.94 -26.88
CA ASP A 234 24.56 8.41 -26.82
C ASP A 234 25.95 8.84 -26.30
N ILE A 235 26.69 7.97 -25.61
CA ILE A 235 28.03 8.25 -25.07
C ILE A 235 29.11 7.39 -25.75
N ILE A 236 28.95 6.06 -25.75
CA ILE A 236 30.02 5.16 -26.25
C ILE A 236 30.17 5.26 -27.77
N HIS A 237 29.08 5.28 -28.53
CA HIS A 237 29.17 5.37 -29.99
C HIS A 237 29.92 6.64 -30.47
N PRO A 238 29.55 7.88 -30.06
CA PRO A 238 30.31 9.08 -30.45
C PRO A 238 31.76 9.07 -29.95
N TYR A 239 32.03 8.48 -28.79
CA TYR A 239 33.38 8.35 -28.25
C TYR A 239 34.26 7.44 -29.13
N VAL A 240 33.74 6.28 -29.54
CA VAL A 240 34.48 5.30 -30.37
C VAL A 240 34.64 5.78 -31.81
N HIS A 241 33.60 6.33 -32.43
CA HIS A 241 33.63 6.70 -33.86
C HIS A 241 34.20 8.09 -34.12
N GLY A 242 33.94 9.04 -33.23
CA GLY A 242 34.30 10.45 -33.44
C GLY A 242 35.35 10.99 -32.47
N GLY A 243 35.82 10.21 -31.50
CA GLY A 243 36.75 10.67 -30.46
C GLY A 243 36.18 11.74 -29.54
N GLN A 244 34.87 11.98 -29.57
CA GLN A 244 34.23 13.08 -28.84
C GLN A 244 33.87 12.67 -27.40
N SER A 245 34.39 13.39 -26.42
CA SER A 245 34.05 13.21 -25.00
C SER A 245 32.72 13.89 -24.67
N LEU A 246 31.63 13.12 -24.62
CA LEU A 246 30.27 13.60 -24.30
C LEU A 246 29.78 13.21 -22.89
N PHE A 247 30.68 12.85 -21.97
CA PHE A 247 30.34 12.36 -20.63
C PHE A 247 29.49 13.33 -19.79
N TYR A 248 29.56 14.64 -20.06
CA TYR A 248 28.74 15.64 -19.37
C TYR A 248 27.23 15.45 -19.61
N LYS A 249 26.83 14.67 -20.62
CA LYS A 249 25.43 14.35 -20.92
C LYS A 249 24.81 13.35 -19.95
N ILE A 250 25.64 12.59 -19.22
CA ILE A 250 25.16 11.50 -18.34
C ILE A 250 24.18 11.99 -17.26
N PRO A 251 24.47 13.04 -16.48
CA PRO A 251 23.63 13.40 -15.34
C PRO A 251 22.22 13.89 -15.70
N VAL A 252 22.02 14.42 -16.92
CA VAL A 252 20.75 15.04 -17.33
C VAL A 252 20.19 14.43 -18.60
N GLU A 253 20.90 14.44 -19.74
CA GLU A 253 20.35 13.95 -21.00
C GLU A 253 20.09 12.44 -20.96
N VAL A 254 21.08 11.63 -20.53
CA VAL A 254 20.93 10.17 -20.49
C VAL A 254 19.84 9.75 -19.50
N VAL A 255 19.77 10.42 -18.34
CA VAL A 255 18.69 10.22 -17.37
C VAL A 255 17.33 10.61 -17.97
N ASN A 256 17.24 11.76 -18.65
CA ASN A 256 16.00 12.22 -19.26
C ASN A 256 15.58 11.44 -20.51
N HIS A 257 16.45 10.61 -21.09
CA HIS A 257 16.06 9.58 -22.07
C HIS A 257 15.55 8.30 -21.38
N THR A 258 16.11 7.95 -20.23
CA THR A 258 15.81 6.71 -19.50
C THR A 258 14.47 6.78 -18.76
N VAL A 259 14.27 7.84 -17.99
CA VAL A 259 13.11 8.03 -17.10
C VAL A 259 11.77 7.96 -17.86
N PRO A 260 11.53 8.69 -18.97
CA PRO A 260 10.26 8.59 -19.69
C PRO A 260 10.03 7.21 -20.31
N ALA A 261 11.09 6.54 -20.78
CA ALA A 261 11.00 5.18 -21.31
C ALA A 261 10.54 4.17 -20.24
N VAL A 262 11.08 4.29 -19.02
CA VAL A 262 10.63 3.50 -17.87
C VAL A 262 9.18 3.85 -17.51
N ALA A 263 8.83 5.14 -17.45
CA ALA A 263 7.49 5.59 -17.10
C ALA A 263 6.41 5.00 -18.01
N ILE A 264 6.58 5.12 -19.33
CA ILE A 264 5.59 4.66 -20.32
C ILE A 264 5.54 3.12 -20.40
N THR A 265 6.68 2.43 -20.21
CA THR A 265 6.73 0.97 -20.16
C THR A 265 5.98 0.43 -18.93
N LEU A 266 6.22 1.02 -17.75
CA LEU A 266 5.50 0.67 -16.53
C LEU A 266 3.99 0.92 -16.68
N LEU A 267 3.59 2.04 -17.30
CA LEU A 267 2.17 2.33 -17.59
C LEU A 267 1.56 1.26 -18.50
N ALA A 268 2.27 0.87 -19.57
CA ALA A 268 1.81 -0.18 -20.47
C ALA A 268 1.65 -1.53 -19.75
N LEU A 269 2.58 -1.88 -18.85
CA LEU A 269 2.51 -3.10 -18.04
C LEU A 269 1.28 -3.15 -17.11
N VAL A 270 0.81 -2.00 -16.61
CA VAL A 270 -0.45 -1.92 -15.82
C VAL A 270 -1.63 -2.46 -16.63
N TYR A 271 -1.75 -2.03 -17.89
CA TYR A 271 -2.89 -2.35 -18.73
C TYR A 271 -2.75 -3.69 -19.45
N LEU A 272 -1.52 -4.11 -19.77
CA LEU A 272 -1.24 -5.40 -20.38
C LEU A 272 -1.74 -6.58 -19.54
N ALA A 273 -1.53 -6.54 -18.21
CA ALA A 273 -2.04 -7.59 -17.30
C ALA A 273 -3.57 -7.79 -17.45
N GLY A 274 -4.32 -6.69 -17.58
CA GLY A 274 -5.77 -6.73 -17.77
C GLY A 274 -6.18 -7.32 -19.13
N GLN A 275 -5.37 -7.10 -20.18
CA GLN A 275 -5.62 -7.68 -21.50
C GLN A 275 -5.34 -9.17 -21.52
N LEU A 276 -4.22 -9.61 -20.93
CA LEU A 276 -3.90 -11.02 -20.79
C LEU A 276 -4.98 -11.78 -20.00
N ALA A 277 -5.52 -11.17 -18.95
CA ALA A 277 -6.66 -11.72 -18.22
C ALA A 277 -7.93 -11.83 -19.08
N ALA A 278 -8.20 -10.84 -19.94
CA ALA A 278 -9.33 -10.89 -20.87
C ALA A 278 -9.15 -11.97 -21.95
N VAL A 279 -7.94 -12.10 -22.51
CA VAL A 279 -7.59 -13.16 -23.47
C VAL A 279 -7.70 -14.54 -22.83
N HIS A 280 -7.24 -14.70 -21.59
CA HIS A 280 -7.40 -15.94 -20.82
C HIS A 280 -8.88 -16.30 -20.64
N GLN A 281 -9.73 -15.33 -20.26
CA GLN A 281 -11.17 -15.54 -20.15
C GLN A 281 -11.81 -15.95 -21.48
N LEU A 282 -11.42 -15.31 -22.59
CA LEU A 282 -11.91 -15.64 -23.93
C LEU A 282 -11.47 -17.01 -24.41
N GLY A 283 -10.22 -17.40 -24.12
CA GLY A 283 -9.65 -18.69 -24.50
C GLY A 283 -10.33 -19.87 -23.79
N TYR A 284 -10.62 -19.74 -22.50
CA TYR A 284 -11.33 -20.78 -21.73
C TYR A 284 -12.86 -20.67 -21.77
N GLY A 285 -13.40 -19.53 -22.21
CA GLY A 285 -14.84 -19.31 -22.28
C GLY A 285 -15.54 -19.31 -20.91
N THR A 286 -14.83 -19.03 -19.83
CA THR A 286 -15.38 -19.00 -18.46
C THR A 286 -14.61 -18.01 -17.57
N LYS A 287 -15.31 -17.43 -16.58
CA LYS A 287 -14.71 -16.58 -15.53
C LYS A 287 -14.35 -17.35 -14.25
N TYR A 288 -14.82 -18.58 -14.10
CA TYR A 288 -14.72 -19.34 -12.84
C TYR A 288 -13.38 -20.07 -12.69
N ARG A 289 -12.59 -20.15 -13.76
CA ARG A 289 -11.24 -20.71 -13.70
C ARG A 289 -10.29 -19.67 -13.09
N ARG A 290 -9.56 -20.07 -12.06
CA ARG A 290 -8.51 -19.23 -11.46
C ARG A 290 -7.44 -18.88 -12.48
N PHE A 291 -6.90 -17.67 -12.38
CA PHE A 291 -5.76 -17.27 -13.19
C PHE A 291 -4.51 -18.04 -12.76
N PRO A 292 -3.53 -18.23 -13.67
CA PRO A 292 -2.21 -18.70 -13.28
C PRO A 292 -1.61 -17.80 -12.18
N PRO A 293 -0.86 -18.35 -11.21
CA PRO A 293 -0.34 -17.58 -10.07
C PRO A 293 0.43 -16.31 -10.47
N TRP A 294 1.27 -16.39 -11.51
CA TRP A 294 2.04 -15.25 -12.01
C TRP A 294 1.17 -14.08 -12.51
N LEU A 295 0.01 -14.39 -13.11
CA LEU A 295 -0.90 -13.37 -13.64
C LEU A 295 -1.74 -12.77 -12.51
N ASP A 296 -2.15 -13.59 -11.54
CA ASP A 296 -2.90 -13.14 -10.37
C ASP A 296 -2.06 -12.18 -9.50
N GLU A 297 -0.80 -12.54 -9.24
CA GLU A 297 0.16 -11.68 -8.55
C GLU A 297 0.38 -10.36 -9.30
N TRP A 298 0.58 -10.41 -10.62
CA TRP A 298 0.77 -9.21 -11.43
C TRP A 298 -0.48 -8.31 -11.44
N LEU A 299 -1.68 -8.89 -11.51
CA LEU A 299 -2.93 -8.12 -11.40
C LEU A 299 -3.04 -7.39 -10.05
N GLY A 300 -2.51 -7.98 -8.98
CA GLY A 300 -2.41 -7.38 -7.64
C GLY A 300 -1.40 -6.23 -7.53
N TYR A 301 -0.43 -6.14 -8.45
CA TYR A 301 0.63 -5.12 -8.46
C TYR A 301 0.34 -3.89 -9.33
N ARG A 302 -0.80 -3.87 -10.03
CA ARG A 302 -1.16 -2.78 -10.97
C ARG A 302 -1.15 -1.39 -10.34
N LYS A 303 -1.62 -1.25 -9.10
CA LYS A 303 -1.62 0.03 -8.38
C LYS A 303 -0.20 0.57 -8.22
N GLN A 304 0.73 -0.27 -7.77
CA GLN A 304 2.11 0.10 -7.49
C GLN A 304 2.87 0.41 -8.78
N LEU A 305 2.66 -0.37 -9.85
CA LEU A 305 3.23 -0.09 -11.17
C LEU A 305 2.76 1.27 -11.71
N GLY A 306 1.46 1.59 -11.58
CA GLY A 306 0.91 2.89 -11.98
C GLY A 306 1.49 4.07 -11.19
N LEU A 307 1.65 3.91 -9.87
CA LEU A 307 2.27 4.93 -9.02
C LEU A 307 3.75 5.15 -9.34
N LEU A 308 4.51 4.08 -9.63
CA LEU A 308 5.90 4.20 -10.09
C LEU A 308 5.96 4.89 -11.46
N SER A 309 5.09 4.51 -12.40
CA SER A 309 4.99 5.17 -13.69
C SER A 309 4.75 6.69 -13.55
N PHE A 310 3.80 7.10 -12.69
CA PHE A 310 3.56 8.51 -12.38
C PHE A 310 4.78 9.19 -11.77
N PHE A 311 5.48 8.55 -10.83
CA PHE A 311 6.70 9.08 -10.23
C PHE A 311 7.78 9.35 -11.30
N PHE A 312 8.08 8.36 -12.16
CA PHE A 312 9.05 8.56 -13.24
C PHE A 312 8.57 9.64 -14.24
N ALA A 313 7.28 9.69 -14.57
CA ALA A 313 6.74 10.76 -15.43
C ALA A 313 6.96 12.15 -14.82
N GLY A 314 6.69 12.33 -13.52
CA GLY A 314 6.95 13.59 -12.82
C GLY A 314 8.43 13.97 -12.79
N VAL A 315 9.32 12.99 -12.54
CA VAL A 315 10.77 13.20 -12.60
C VAL A 315 11.19 13.63 -14.02
N HIS A 316 10.66 12.99 -15.07
CA HIS A 316 10.92 13.35 -16.46
C HIS A 316 10.47 14.79 -16.77
N THR A 317 9.30 15.21 -16.26
CA THR A 317 8.84 16.58 -16.40
C THR A 317 9.83 17.57 -15.76
N LEU A 318 10.31 17.29 -14.55
CA LEU A 318 11.30 18.14 -13.88
C LEU A 318 12.60 18.25 -14.70
N TYR A 319 13.17 17.12 -15.15
CA TYR A 319 14.37 17.13 -15.98
C TYR A 319 14.17 17.90 -17.29
N SER A 320 13.00 17.76 -17.93
CA SER A 320 12.67 18.41 -19.19
C SER A 320 12.51 19.93 -19.02
N LEU A 321 11.85 20.38 -17.95
CA LEU A 321 11.71 21.80 -17.62
C LEU A 321 13.07 22.45 -17.26
N CYS A 322 14.01 21.67 -16.73
CA CYS A 322 15.35 22.16 -16.41
C CYS A 322 16.31 22.19 -17.62
N LEU A 323 15.94 21.67 -18.80
CA LEU A 323 16.83 21.65 -19.97
C LEU A 323 17.39 23.04 -20.33
N PRO A 324 16.58 24.12 -20.43
CA PRO A 324 17.08 25.45 -20.80
C PRO A 324 18.03 26.07 -19.76
N LEU A 325 17.99 25.60 -18.50
CA LEU A 325 18.83 26.13 -17.41
C LEU A 325 20.28 25.61 -17.47
N ARG A 326 20.54 24.58 -18.29
CA ARG A 326 21.85 23.93 -18.38
C ARG A 326 22.84 24.83 -19.10
N LYS A 327 24.06 24.95 -18.55
CA LYS A 327 25.16 25.67 -19.22
C LYS A 327 25.47 25.10 -20.60
N SER A 328 25.38 23.79 -20.80
CA SER A 328 25.62 23.15 -22.10
C SER A 328 24.64 23.62 -23.17
N GLU A 329 23.34 23.71 -22.85
CA GLU A 329 22.32 24.21 -23.80
C GLU A 329 22.52 25.69 -24.09
N ARG A 330 22.88 26.49 -23.06
CA ARG A 330 23.20 27.91 -23.25
C ARG A 330 24.38 28.11 -24.21
N TYR A 331 25.45 27.32 -24.08
CA TYR A 331 26.58 27.40 -25.01
C TYR A 331 26.20 26.94 -26.42
N LEU A 332 25.39 25.88 -26.55
CA LEU A 332 24.89 25.42 -27.84
C LEU A 332 24.08 26.51 -28.55
N LEU A 333 23.11 27.11 -27.85
CA LEU A 333 22.28 28.20 -28.37
C LEU A 333 23.13 29.40 -28.83
N MET A 334 24.13 29.78 -28.03
CA MET A 334 25.01 30.91 -28.35
C MET A 334 25.90 30.61 -29.57
N ASN A 335 26.40 29.38 -29.70
CA ASN A 335 27.16 28.95 -30.87
C ASN A 335 26.28 28.92 -32.13
N MET A 336 25.04 28.42 -32.03
CA MET A 336 24.08 28.43 -33.14
C MET A 336 23.74 29.85 -33.59
N ALA A 337 23.48 30.76 -32.66
CA ALA A 337 23.22 32.17 -32.96
C ALA A 337 24.42 32.84 -33.64
N TYR A 338 25.64 32.59 -33.15
CA TYR A 338 26.87 33.08 -33.78
C TYR A 338 27.02 32.56 -35.21
N GLN A 339 26.82 31.25 -35.43
CA GLN A 339 26.89 30.64 -36.77
C GLN A 339 25.82 31.19 -37.72
N GLN A 340 24.59 31.42 -37.24
CA GLN A 340 23.52 32.00 -38.05
C GLN A 340 23.88 33.41 -38.54
N VAL A 341 24.39 34.26 -37.63
CA VAL A 341 24.83 35.62 -37.98
C VAL A 341 26.02 35.57 -38.94
N HIS A 342 26.99 34.68 -38.70
CA HIS A 342 28.15 34.53 -39.56
C HIS A 342 27.78 34.06 -40.97
N ALA A 343 26.74 33.24 -41.11
CA ALA A 343 26.21 32.77 -42.39
C ALA A 343 25.25 33.76 -43.07
N ASN A 344 25.02 34.96 -42.50
CA ASN A 344 24.06 35.96 -43.00
C ASN A 344 22.63 35.41 -43.19
N ILE A 345 22.19 34.50 -42.31
CA ILE A 345 20.83 33.94 -42.36
C ILE A 345 19.88 34.81 -41.52
N GLU A 346 18.94 35.49 -42.17
CA GLU A 346 17.99 36.41 -41.51
C GLU A 346 17.02 35.69 -40.57
N SER A 347 16.49 34.54 -40.97
CA SER A 347 15.53 33.77 -40.17
C SER A 347 15.81 32.27 -40.24
N SER A 348 15.87 31.63 -39.08
CA SER A 348 15.98 30.17 -38.91
C SER A 348 14.63 29.52 -38.57
N TRP A 349 13.52 30.24 -38.78
CA TRP A 349 12.16 29.73 -38.50
C TRP A 349 11.82 28.53 -39.39
N ASN A 350 11.45 27.42 -38.75
CA ASN A 350 10.94 26.23 -39.42
C ASN A 350 9.58 25.87 -38.85
N GLU A 351 8.53 26.13 -39.64
CA GLU A 351 7.13 25.91 -39.27
C GLU A 351 6.85 24.46 -38.84
N GLU A 352 7.38 23.47 -39.57
CA GLU A 352 7.15 22.05 -39.28
C GLU A 352 7.74 21.65 -37.92
N GLU A 353 8.97 22.10 -37.64
CA GLU A 353 9.66 21.83 -36.37
C GLU A 353 8.95 22.49 -35.18
N VAL A 354 8.43 23.72 -35.38
CA VAL A 354 7.63 24.43 -34.38
C VAL A 354 6.36 23.67 -34.06
N TRP A 355 5.55 23.31 -35.07
CA TRP A 355 4.34 22.52 -34.86
C TRP A 355 4.60 21.20 -34.15
N ARG A 356 5.66 20.49 -34.54
CA ARG A 356 6.06 19.24 -33.88
C ARG A 356 6.29 19.46 -32.39
N VAL A 357 7.07 20.48 -32.02
CA VAL A 357 7.41 20.80 -30.62
C VAL A 357 6.18 21.18 -29.81
N GLU A 358 5.36 22.10 -30.31
CA GLU A 358 4.13 22.55 -29.64
C GLU A 358 3.16 21.38 -29.41
N MET A 359 3.00 20.50 -30.40
CA MET A 359 2.13 19.34 -30.30
C MET A 359 2.63 18.34 -29.25
N TYR A 360 3.86 17.82 -29.37
CA TYR A 360 4.28 16.79 -28.40
C TYR A 360 4.35 17.34 -26.98
N LEU A 361 4.69 18.62 -26.79
CA LEU A 361 4.71 19.25 -25.47
C LEU A 361 3.30 19.29 -24.87
N SER A 362 2.31 19.74 -25.63
CA SER A 362 0.91 19.77 -25.21
C SER A 362 0.38 18.39 -24.82
N PHE A 363 0.63 17.36 -25.64
CA PHE A 363 0.27 15.98 -25.32
C PHE A 363 0.97 15.48 -24.05
N GLY A 364 2.23 15.84 -23.84
CA GLY A 364 2.97 15.52 -22.62
C GLY A 364 2.30 16.10 -21.36
N ILE A 365 1.89 17.37 -21.42
CA ILE A 365 1.19 18.06 -20.32
C ILE A 365 -0.16 17.41 -20.04
N MET A 366 -0.96 17.14 -21.08
CA MET A 366 -2.25 16.47 -20.95
C MET A 366 -2.12 15.07 -20.32
N SER A 367 -1.11 14.30 -20.78
CA SER A 367 -0.81 12.98 -20.22
C SER A 367 -0.45 13.05 -18.74
N LEU A 368 0.42 13.99 -18.34
CA LEU A 368 0.78 14.18 -16.93
C LEU A 368 -0.44 14.58 -16.07
N GLY A 369 -1.33 15.43 -16.60
CA GLY A 369 -2.58 15.79 -15.94
C GLY A 369 -3.47 14.58 -15.66
N LEU A 370 -3.64 13.70 -16.65
CA LEU A 370 -4.40 12.46 -16.47
C LEU A 370 -3.72 11.50 -15.48
N LEU A 371 -2.41 11.30 -15.58
CA LEU A 371 -1.66 10.46 -14.63
C LEU A 371 -1.77 11.00 -13.19
N SER A 372 -1.79 12.32 -13.02
CA SER A 372 -1.99 12.96 -11.72
C SER A 372 -3.37 12.62 -11.14
N LEU A 373 -4.42 12.61 -11.96
CA LEU A 373 -5.76 12.19 -11.54
C LEU A 373 -5.80 10.70 -11.12
N LEU A 374 -5.11 9.83 -11.85
CA LEU A 374 -4.98 8.40 -11.49
C LEU A 374 -4.23 8.23 -10.16
N ALA A 375 -3.19 9.03 -9.92
CA ALA A 375 -2.41 9.01 -8.69
C ALA A 375 -3.22 9.53 -7.48
N VAL A 376 -3.96 10.63 -7.63
CA VAL A 376 -4.82 11.17 -6.58
C VAL A 376 -5.92 10.19 -6.19
N THR A 377 -6.54 9.53 -7.15
CA THR A 377 -7.56 8.49 -6.88
C THR A 377 -6.99 7.20 -6.30
N SER A 378 -5.67 7.05 -6.27
CA SER A 378 -5.00 5.92 -5.59
C SER A 378 -4.79 6.16 -4.07
N ILE A 379 -5.04 7.38 -3.59
CA ILE A 379 -5.02 7.72 -2.15
C ILE A 379 -6.22 7.04 -1.47
N PRO A 380 -6.02 6.30 -0.36
CA PRO A 380 -7.09 5.52 0.26
C PRO A 380 -8.34 6.32 0.60
N SER A 381 -8.20 7.55 1.13
CA SER A 381 -9.33 8.42 1.48
C SER A 381 -10.18 8.83 0.28
N VAL A 382 -9.54 9.10 -0.86
CA VAL A 382 -10.22 9.43 -2.12
C VAL A 382 -10.86 8.17 -2.70
N SER A 383 -10.11 7.07 -2.75
CA SER A 383 -10.60 5.80 -3.28
C SER A 383 -11.80 5.26 -2.49
N SER A 384 -11.86 5.48 -1.18
CA SER A 384 -13.00 5.07 -0.34
C SER A 384 -14.24 5.94 -0.51
N ALA A 385 -14.08 7.15 -1.07
CA ALA A 385 -15.20 8.07 -1.32
C ALA A 385 -15.88 7.83 -2.67
N LEU A 386 -15.25 7.07 -3.58
CA LEU A 386 -15.76 6.79 -4.91
C LEU A 386 -16.50 5.45 -4.95
N ASN A 387 -17.59 5.39 -5.70
CA ASN A 387 -18.22 4.11 -6.00
C ASN A 387 -17.42 3.35 -7.07
N TRP A 388 -17.72 2.05 -7.24
CA TRP A 388 -16.99 1.20 -8.18
C TRP A 388 -17.07 1.68 -9.65
N ARG A 389 -18.17 2.32 -10.07
CA ARG A 389 -18.32 2.82 -11.44
C ARG A 389 -17.40 4.01 -11.69
N GLU A 390 -17.36 4.97 -10.76
CA GLU A 390 -16.46 6.13 -10.79
C GLU A 390 -15.00 5.69 -10.76
N PHE A 391 -14.65 4.82 -9.80
CA PHE A 391 -13.30 4.29 -9.68
C PHE A 391 -12.86 3.57 -10.95
N SER A 392 -13.72 2.70 -11.51
CA SER A 392 -13.44 1.98 -12.75
C SER A 392 -13.34 2.91 -13.95
N PHE A 393 -14.14 3.97 -14.03
CA PHE A 393 -14.06 4.94 -15.12
C PHE A 393 -12.70 5.65 -15.12
N ILE A 394 -12.26 6.11 -13.94
CA ILE A 394 -10.96 6.78 -13.80
C ILE A 394 -9.82 5.80 -14.07
N GLN A 395 -9.74 4.70 -13.31
CA GLN A 395 -8.59 3.78 -13.36
C GLN A 395 -8.51 2.94 -14.64
N SER A 396 -9.64 2.70 -15.32
CA SER A 396 -9.66 1.98 -16.60
C SER A 396 -9.76 2.94 -17.79
N THR A 397 -10.84 3.72 -17.92
CA THR A 397 -11.09 4.50 -19.14
C THR A 397 -10.10 5.66 -19.28
N LEU A 398 -10.01 6.53 -18.28
CA LEU A 398 -9.02 7.62 -18.30
C LEU A 398 -7.60 7.08 -18.28
N GLY A 399 -7.39 5.92 -17.66
CA GLY A 399 -6.15 5.16 -17.70
C GLY A 399 -5.65 4.83 -19.11
N TYR A 400 -6.48 4.20 -19.94
CA TYR A 400 -6.15 3.90 -21.34
C TYR A 400 -5.99 5.17 -22.17
N ILE A 401 -6.76 6.23 -21.89
CA ILE A 401 -6.63 7.53 -22.56
C ILE A 401 -5.27 8.16 -22.21
N ALA A 402 -4.83 8.09 -20.95
CA ALA A 402 -3.51 8.55 -20.53
C ALA A 402 -2.40 7.81 -21.27
N LEU A 403 -2.48 6.47 -21.38
CA LEU A 403 -1.51 5.68 -22.15
C LEU A 403 -1.50 6.08 -23.63
N LEU A 404 -2.66 6.32 -24.23
CA LEU A 404 -2.78 6.74 -25.63
C LEU A 404 -2.12 8.11 -25.86
N ILE A 405 -2.45 9.10 -25.03
CA ILE A 405 -1.89 10.45 -25.12
C ILE A 405 -0.38 10.45 -24.85
N ALA A 406 0.10 9.67 -23.87
CA ALA A 406 1.53 9.47 -23.62
C ALA A 406 2.26 8.86 -24.83
N THR A 407 1.62 7.90 -25.50
CA THR A 407 2.16 7.26 -26.69
C THR A 407 2.23 8.25 -27.84
N PHE A 408 1.19 9.08 -28.04
CA PHE A 408 1.23 10.16 -29.03
C PHE A 408 2.30 11.20 -28.73
N HIS A 409 2.50 11.58 -27.47
CA HIS A 409 3.61 12.43 -27.05
C HIS A 409 4.96 11.87 -27.53
N GLY A 410 5.23 10.58 -27.30
CA GLY A 410 6.46 9.92 -27.76
C GLY A 410 6.57 9.79 -29.28
N LEU A 411 5.47 9.50 -29.98
CA LEU A 411 5.44 9.38 -31.44
C LEU A 411 5.67 10.74 -32.11
N LEU A 412 5.03 11.80 -31.62
CA LEU A 412 5.20 13.16 -32.13
C LEU A 412 6.59 13.72 -31.82
N PHE A 413 7.19 13.35 -30.69
CA PHE A 413 8.60 13.63 -30.39
C PHE A 413 9.55 12.96 -31.40
N GLY A 414 9.27 11.70 -31.75
CA GLY A 414 10.04 10.95 -32.74
C GLY A 414 9.88 11.46 -34.18
N TRP A 415 8.66 11.84 -34.57
CA TRP A 415 8.29 12.35 -35.90
C TRP A 415 8.94 11.51 -37.03
N ARG A 416 9.84 12.11 -37.83
CA ARG A 416 10.56 11.44 -38.92
C ARG A 416 11.86 10.73 -38.48
N ARG A 417 12.36 11.01 -37.27
CA ARG A 417 13.65 10.48 -36.75
C ARG A 417 13.69 8.96 -36.61
N ALA A 418 12.53 8.30 -36.58
CA ALA A 418 12.46 6.84 -36.58
C ALA A 418 12.85 6.22 -37.93
N PHE A 419 12.78 6.99 -39.02
CA PHE A 419 13.03 6.56 -40.40
C PHE A 419 14.35 7.09 -40.96
N GLU A 420 15.06 7.93 -40.21
CA GLU A 420 16.37 8.47 -40.59
C GLU A 420 17.47 7.44 -40.26
N GLU A 421 18.26 7.04 -41.25
CA GLU A 421 19.35 6.06 -41.08
C GLU A 421 20.41 6.54 -40.07
N GLU A 422 20.67 7.86 -40.03
CA GLU A 422 21.62 8.49 -39.10
C GLU A 422 21.25 8.32 -37.62
N ALA A 423 19.97 8.04 -37.34
CA ALA A 423 19.48 7.82 -35.99
C ALA A 423 19.86 6.42 -35.44
N TYR A 424 20.30 5.49 -36.30
CA TYR A 424 20.62 4.09 -35.96
C TYR A 424 22.11 3.88 -35.69
N ARG A 425 22.57 4.40 -34.55
CA ARG A 425 23.96 4.24 -34.09
C ARG A 425 24.23 2.80 -33.66
N PHE A 426 25.29 2.16 -34.17
CA PHE A 426 25.55 0.72 -33.99
C PHE A 426 24.38 -0.20 -34.38
N TYR A 427 23.57 0.19 -35.38
CA TYR A 427 22.32 -0.50 -35.75
C TYR A 427 21.27 -0.53 -34.63
N LEU A 428 21.50 0.19 -33.52
CA LEU A 428 20.57 0.30 -32.41
C LEU A 428 19.58 1.43 -32.70
N PRO A 429 18.26 1.18 -32.67
CA PRO A 429 17.28 2.23 -32.91
C PRO A 429 17.30 3.32 -31.82
N PRO A 430 16.67 4.48 -32.09
CA PRO A 430 16.39 5.48 -31.06
C PRO A 430 15.61 4.90 -29.87
N SER A 431 15.81 5.44 -28.67
CA SER A 431 15.38 4.80 -27.41
C SER A 431 13.86 4.89 -27.28
N PHE A 432 13.28 5.97 -27.81
CA PHE A 432 11.84 6.13 -27.90
C PHE A 432 11.18 5.04 -28.77
N VAL A 433 11.84 4.54 -29.82
CA VAL A 433 11.28 3.48 -30.69
C VAL A 433 11.08 2.22 -29.85
N ILE A 434 12.10 1.80 -29.11
CA ILE A 434 12.02 0.63 -28.21
C ILE A 434 10.97 0.86 -27.12
N ALA A 435 10.95 2.05 -26.50
CA ALA A 435 10.01 2.37 -25.43
C ALA A 435 8.54 2.35 -25.88
N LEU A 436 8.26 2.68 -27.15
CA LEU A 436 6.91 2.76 -27.69
C LEU A 436 6.34 1.44 -28.20
N VAL A 437 7.17 0.40 -28.42
CA VAL A 437 6.69 -0.91 -28.89
C VAL A 437 5.60 -1.46 -27.98
N LEU A 438 5.87 -1.54 -26.67
CA LEU A 438 4.93 -2.14 -25.71
C LEU A 438 3.63 -1.32 -25.56
N PRO A 439 3.66 0.02 -25.35
CA PRO A 439 2.47 0.86 -25.35
C PRO A 439 1.60 0.72 -26.61
N VAL A 440 2.21 0.73 -27.80
CA VAL A 440 1.49 0.56 -29.07
C VAL A 440 0.80 -0.80 -29.13
N MET A 441 1.50 -1.87 -28.78
CA MET A 441 0.93 -3.22 -28.74
C MET A 441 -0.26 -3.32 -27.77
N VAL A 442 -0.16 -2.68 -26.60
CA VAL A 442 -1.26 -2.63 -25.62
C VAL A 442 -2.44 -1.83 -26.17
N ILE A 443 -2.22 -0.70 -26.85
CA ILE A 443 -3.30 0.08 -27.46
C ILE A 443 -4.01 -0.73 -28.56
N LEU A 444 -3.25 -1.38 -29.44
CA LEU A 444 -3.80 -2.25 -30.49
C LEU A 444 -4.58 -3.43 -29.90
N GLY A 445 -4.02 -4.09 -28.88
CA GLY A 445 -4.70 -5.16 -28.14
C GLY A 445 -6.01 -4.68 -27.50
N LYS A 446 -6.05 -3.45 -26.99
CA LYS A 446 -7.27 -2.84 -26.46
C LYS A 446 -8.31 -2.61 -27.56
N ILE A 447 -7.91 -2.08 -28.70
CA ILE A 447 -8.80 -1.86 -29.85
C ILE A 447 -9.41 -3.19 -30.31
N LEU A 448 -8.60 -4.24 -30.43
CA LEU A 448 -9.08 -5.59 -30.77
C LEU A 448 -10.11 -6.11 -29.77
N LEU A 449 -9.87 -5.95 -28.47
CA LEU A 449 -10.82 -6.39 -27.43
C LEU A 449 -12.11 -5.54 -27.39
N LEU A 450 -12.09 -4.32 -27.92
CA LEU A 450 -13.28 -3.46 -28.04
C LEU A 450 -14.15 -3.80 -29.26
N LEU A 451 -13.62 -4.53 -30.25
CA LEU A 451 -14.40 -4.96 -31.40
C LEU A 451 -15.64 -5.76 -30.95
N PRO A 452 -16.81 -5.59 -31.60
CA PRO A 452 -18.07 -6.19 -31.15
C PRO A 452 -18.02 -7.71 -30.97
N CYS A 453 -17.25 -8.42 -31.80
CA CYS A 453 -17.08 -9.87 -31.73
C CYS A 453 -16.45 -10.33 -30.40
N PHE A 454 -15.40 -9.65 -29.93
CA PHE A 454 -14.72 -9.98 -28.67
C PHE A 454 -15.43 -9.38 -27.47
N SER A 455 -15.85 -8.12 -27.57
CA SER A 455 -16.49 -7.38 -26.48
C SER A 455 -17.81 -8.03 -26.02
N ARG A 456 -18.67 -8.45 -26.96
CA ARG A 456 -19.92 -9.15 -26.63
C ARG A 456 -19.66 -10.49 -25.94
N LYS A 457 -18.73 -11.29 -26.46
CA LYS A 457 -18.38 -12.59 -25.87
C LYS A 457 -17.78 -12.43 -24.47
N LEU A 458 -16.88 -11.47 -24.28
CA LEU A 458 -16.30 -11.15 -22.98
C LEU A 458 -17.37 -10.65 -21.99
N HIS A 459 -18.32 -9.85 -22.45
CA HIS A 459 -19.44 -9.41 -21.63
C HIS A 459 -20.29 -10.59 -21.14
N LEU A 460 -20.62 -11.54 -22.04
CA LEU A 460 -21.38 -12.74 -21.68
C LEU A 460 -20.62 -13.60 -20.65
N ILE A 461 -19.33 -13.83 -20.86
CA ILE A 461 -18.47 -14.60 -19.92
C ILE A 461 -18.48 -13.94 -18.53
N ARG A 462 -18.34 -12.61 -18.47
CA ARG A 462 -18.36 -11.85 -17.21
C ARG A 462 -19.73 -11.92 -16.50
N ARG A 463 -20.82 -12.04 -17.26
CA ARG A 463 -22.17 -12.32 -16.72
C ARG A 463 -22.39 -13.79 -16.30
N GLY A 464 -21.43 -14.68 -16.55
CA GLY A 464 -21.49 -16.08 -16.12
C GLY A 464 -21.73 -17.08 -17.25
N TRP A 465 -21.69 -16.65 -18.52
CA TRP A 465 -21.73 -17.57 -19.65
C TRP A 465 -20.52 -18.50 -19.62
N GLN A 466 -20.78 -19.79 -19.77
CA GLN A 466 -19.77 -20.83 -19.96
C GLN A 466 -19.91 -21.34 -21.39
N ALA A 467 -18.83 -21.31 -22.15
CA ALA A 467 -18.78 -22.04 -23.41
C ALA A 467 -18.98 -23.53 -23.08
N SER A 468 -19.98 -24.18 -23.69
CA SER A 468 -20.20 -25.61 -23.54
C SER A 468 -18.94 -26.36 -24.01
N GLN A 469 -18.12 -26.86 -23.09
CA GLN A 469 -17.05 -27.77 -23.46
C GLN A 469 -17.64 -29.13 -23.80
N GLY A 470 -17.84 -29.38 -25.09
CA GLY A 470 -17.72 -30.72 -25.61
C GLY A 470 -16.28 -31.21 -25.42
N ARG A 471 -16.12 -32.23 -24.57
CA ARG A 471 -15.06 -33.27 -24.61
C ARG A 471 -13.61 -32.88 -24.25
N ARG A 472 -13.20 -33.29 -23.05
CA ARG A 472 -11.98 -34.10 -22.70
C ARG A 472 -11.47 -33.74 -21.29
N ASP A 473 -12.23 -34.09 -20.27
CA ASP A 473 -11.63 -34.49 -18.99
C ASP A 473 -11.67 -36.03 -18.96
N PRO A 474 -10.55 -36.74 -18.70
CA PRO A 474 -10.62 -38.17 -18.39
C PRO A 474 -11.41 -38.34 -17.09
N PRO A 475 -12.15 -39.45 -16.91
CA PRO A 475 -13.03 -39.60 -15.76
C PRO A 475 -12.19 -39.59 -14.48
N ARG A 476 -12.30 -38.50 -13.70
CA ARG A 476 -11.81 -38.48 -12.32
C ARG A 476 -12.76 -39.35 -11.51
N SER A 477 -12.21 -40.40 -10.94
CA SER A 477 -12.85 -41.24 -9.92
C SER A 477 -13.50 -40.36 -8.86
N ALA A 478 -14.80 -40.58 -8.64
CA ALA A 478 -15.53 -40.02 -7.53
C ALA A 478 -14.87 -40.47 -6.23
N ASN A 479 -14.19 -39.55 -5.55
CA ASN A 479 -13.95 -39.54 -4.11
C ASN A 479 -13.25 -38.21 -3.76
N HIS A 480 -14.03 -37.25 -3.27
CA HIS A 480 -13.73 -36.43 -2.08
C HIS A 480 -14.57 -35.14 -2.06
N LEU A 481 -15.49 -35.13 -1.08
CA LEU A 481 -15.89 -34.03 -0.20
C LEU A 481 -16.10 -32.63 -0.80
N SER A 482 -17.36 -32.20 -0.71
CA SER A 482 -17.90 -30.86 -0.93
C SER A 482 -17.02 -29.73 -0.35
N PRO A 483 -16.74 -28.66 -1.12
CA PRO A 483 -16.22 -27.42 -0.54
C PRO A 483 -17.37 -26.50 -0.13
N GLU A 484 -17.31 -26.05 1.12
CA GLU A 484 -18.10 -24.96 1.69
C GLU A 484 -18.11 -23.73 0.78
N ARG A 485 -19.28 -23.06 0.72
CA ARG A 485 -19.43 -21.72 0.16
C ARG A 485 -18.57 -20.74 0.97
N VAL A 486 -17.39 -20.40 0.45
CA VAL A 486 -16.69 -19.18 0.86
C VAL A 486 -17.17 -18.05 -0.06
N THR A 487 -18.14 -17.29 0.44
CA THR A 487 -18.54 -16.00 -0.11
C THR A 487 -17.41 -15.01 0.18
N ILE A 488 -16.71 -14.53 -0.85
CA ILE A 488 -15.71 -13.45 -0.73
C ILE A 488 -16.31 -12.20 -1.39
N MET A 489 -16.48 -11.15 -0.59
CA MET A 489 -16.81 -9.78 -1.02
C MET A 489 -15.63 -9.12 -1.73
#